data_AF-A0AAD7IKC6-F1
#
_entry.id   AF-A0AAD7IKC6-F1
#
_cell.length_a   1.000
_cell.length_b   1.000
_cell.length_c   1.000
_cell.angle_alpha   90.00
_cell.angle_beta   90.00
_cell.angle_gamma   90.00
#
_symmetry.space_group_name_H-M   'P 1'
#
loop_
_entity.id
_entity.type
_entity.pdbx_description
1 polymer ?
#
loop_
_entity_poly.entity_id
_entity_poly.type
_entity_poly.pdbx_seq_one_letter_code
_entity_poly.pdbx_strand_id
1 'polypeptide(L)'
;MFRNIAALSHRLIKGTPIKPTVQLYQRVALIRWCLKQYPELDDEDFWPKVDKTIAMFRKDQRQEQIDICFNTIYENNNAAYRDPATTNHKTVDDAIPEWQKTLRKHANKV
;
A
#
# COMPACT_ATOMS: atom_id res chain seq x y z
N MET A 1 -8.04 15.45 -6.96
CA MET A 1 -8.18 14.48 -5.87
C MET A 1 -6.80 14.15 -5.28
N PHE A 2 -6.17 15.00 -4.45
CA PHE A 2 -4.75 14.77 -4.12
C PHE A 2 -4.39 15.18 -2.69
N ARG A 3 -4.58 14.25 -1.74
CA ARG A 3 -4.05 14.33 -0.37
C ARG A 3 -2.82 13.41 -0.25
N ASN A 4 -1.85 13.79 0.59
CA ASN A 4 -0.65 12.99 0.86
C ASN A 4 -1.02 11.58 1.39
N ILE A 5 -0.07 10.66 1.29
CA ILE A 5 -0.30 9.24 1.56
C ILE A 5 -0.67 8.96 3.02
N ALA A 6 -0.15 9.75 3.96
CA ALA A 6 -0.48 9.61 5.39
C ALA A 6 -1.94 9.97 5.66
N ALA A 7 -2.39 11.14 5.19
CA ALA A 7 -3.77 11.58 5.34
C ALA A 7 -4.77 10.63 4.67
N LEU A 8 -4.42 10.09 3.49
CA LEU A 8 -5.22 9.09 2.80
C LEU A 8 -5.33 7.80 3.62
N SER A 9 -4.19 7.25 4.05
CA SER A 9 -4.13 6.00 4.81
C SER A 9 -4.89 6.10 6.13
N HIS A 10 -4.73 7.21 6.87
CA HIS A 10 -5.50 7.47 8.09
C HIS A 10 -7.00 7.60 7.84
N ARG A 11 -7.41 8.15 6.68
CA ARG A 11 -8.82 8.24 6.31
C ARG A 11 -9.40 6.85 6.03
N LEU A 12 -8.66 5.99 5.34
CA LEU A 12 -9.08 4.63 5.00
C LEU A 12 -9.29 3.75 6.24
N ILE A 13 -8.46 3.90 7.26
CA ILE A 13 -8.54 3.08 8.49
C ILE A 13 -9.33 3.75 9.62
N LYS A 14 -9.89 4.95 9.39
CA LYS A 14 -10.60 5.69 10.43
C LYS A 14 -11.78 4.87 10.98
N GLY A 15 -11.83 4.69 12.30
CA GLY A 15 -12.88 3.92 12.97
C GLY A 15 -12.64 2.40 12.99
N THR A 16 -11.51 1.94 12.43
CA THR A 16 -11.09 0.54 12.51
C THR A 16 -10.01 0.38 13.59
N PRO A 17 -9.79 -0.85 14.11
CA PRO A 17 -8.67 -1.13 15.02
C PRO A 17 -7.31 -1.20 14.30
N ILE A 18 -7.26 -0.93 12.99
CA ILE A 18 -6.02 -1.00 12.20
C ILE A 18 -5.13 0.17 12.59
N LYS A 19 -3.87 -0.14 12.92
CA LYS A 19 -2.87 0.88 13.22
C LYS A 19 -2.23 1.41 11.93
N PRO A 20 -1.96 2.73 11.84
CA PRO A 20 -1.25 3.30 10.70
C PRO A 20 0.23 2.90 10.76
N THR A 21 0.66 1.99 9.88
CA THR A 21 2.07 1.58 9.78
C THR A 21 2.69 2.06 8.48
N VAL A 22 4.02 2.08 8.40
CA VAL A 22 4.74 2.41 7.16
C VAL A 22 4.34 1.43 6.04
N GLN A 23 4.15 0.15 6.36
CA GLN A 23 3.74 -0.85 5.38
C GLN A 23 2.30 -0.62 4.89
N LEU A 24 1.42 -0.03 5.69
CA LEU A 24 0.11 0.41 5.20
C LEU A 24 0.28 1.53 4.17
N TYR A 25 1.13 2.52 4.45
CA TYR A 25 1.37 3.61 3.51
C TYR A 25 1.95 3.11 2.18
N GLN A 26 2.91 2.19 2.23
CA GLN A 26 3.48 1.56 1.04
C GLN A 26 2.42 0.82 0.21
N ARG A 27 1.51 0.07 0.86
CA ARG A 27 0.40 -0.62 0.16
C ARG A 27 -0.57 0.35 -0.50
N VAL A 28 -0.95 1.42 0.20
CA VAL A 28 -1.83 2.45 -0.37
C VAL A 28 -1.12 3.19 -1.51
N ALA A 29 0.20 3.40 -1.41
CA ALA A 29 0.99 4.01 -2.47
C ALA A 29 1.04 3.13 -3.74
N LEU A 30 1.18 1.81 -3.57
CA LEU A 30 1.08 0.85 -4.67
C LEU A 30 -0.31 0.89 -5.33
N ILE A 31 -1.39 0.86 -4.56
CA ILE A 31 -2.75 0.92 -5.11
C ILE A 31 -2.94 2.22 -5.91
N ARG A 32 -2.49 3.35 -5.36
CA ARG A 32 -2.53 4.64 -6.05
C ARG A 32 -1.66 4.65 -7.31
N TRP A 33 -0.52 3.98 -7.31
CA TRP A 33 0.31 3.83 -8.50
C TRP A 33 -0.41 3.00 -9.56
N CYS A 34 -1.04 1.87 -9.21
CA CYS A 34 -1.83 1.07 -10.13
C CYS A 34 -2.99 1.88 -10.74
N LEU A 35 -3.71 2.67 -9.94
CA LEU A 35 -4.77 3.55 -10.45
C LEU A 35 -4.25 4.56 -11.48
N LYS A 36 -3.00 5.02 -11.33
CA LYS A 36 -2.36 5.94 -12.28
C LYS A 36 -1.87 5.22 -13.53
N GLN A 37 -1.43 3.96 -13.42
CA GLN A 37 -0.94 3.18 -14.56
C GLN A 37 -2.06 2.63 -15.42
N TYR A 38 -3.21 2.35 -14.82
CA TYR A 38 -4.35 1.71 -15.47
C TYR A 38 -5.64 2.53 -15.28
N PRO A 39 -5.66 3.83 -15.65
CA PRO A 39 -6.81 4.70 -15.45
C PRO A 39 -8.06 4.30 -16.26
N GLU A 40 -7.88 3.47 -17.28
CA GLU A 40 -8.92 2.99 -18.18
C GLU A 40 -9.68 1.77 -17.65
N LEU A 41 -9.14 1.07 -16.65
CA LEU A 41 -9.79 -0.10 -16.09
C LEU A 41 -10.93 0.33 -15.17
N ASP A 42 -12.05 -0.38 -15.28
CA ASP A 42 -13.14 -0.28 -14.32
C ASP A 42 -12.81 -1.05 -13.02
N ASP A 43 -13.70 -0.97 -12.03
CA ASP A 43 -13.47 -1.60 -10.73
C ASP A 43 -13.36 -3.12 -10.82
N GLU A 44 -14.05 -3.78 -11.77
CA GLU A 44 -14.05 -5.24 -11.91
C GLU A 44 -12.70 -5.75 -12.48
N ASP A 45 -12.10 -5.02 -13.42
CA ASP A 45 -10.81 -5.38 -14.01
C ASP A 45 -9.61 -4.81 -13.25
N PHE A 46 -9.81 -3.74 -12.48
CA PHE A 46 -8.74 -3.06 -11.74
C PHE A 46 -8.12 -3.94 -10.66
N TRP A 47 -8.92 -4.54 -9.79
CA TRP A 47 -8.39 -5.35 -8.68
C TRP A 47 -7.62 -6.60 -9.14
N PRO A 48 -8.11 -7.39 -10.12
CA PRO A 48 -7.32 -8.47 -10.72
C PRO A 48 -6.00 -7.99 -11.32
N LYS A 49 -5.95 -6.77 -11.87
CA LYS A 49 -4.71 -6.18 -12.39
C LYS A 49 -3.73 -5.86 -11.27
N VAL A 50 -4.19 -5.27 -10.16
CA VAL A 50 -3.37 -5.01 -8.96
C VAL A 50 -2.75 -6.31 -8.44
N ASP A 51 -3.55 -7.38 -8.33
CA ASP A 51 -3.08 -8.68 -7.86
C ASP A 51 -2.02 -9.27 -8.80
N LYS A 52 -2.23 -9.21 -10.12
CA LYS A 52 -1.24 -9.63 -11.12
C LYS A 52 0.06 -8.84 -10.98
N THR A 53 -0.01 -7.52 -10.79
CA THR A 53 1.18 -6.68 -10.58
C THR A 53 1.95 -7.09 -9.33
N ILE A 54 1.24 -7.35 -8.22
CA ILE A 54 1.88 -7.83 -6.97
C ILE A 54 2.50 -9.22 -7.18
N ALA A 55 1.81 -10.11 -7.87
CA ALA A 55 2.30 -11.45 -8.17
C ALA A 55 3.55 -11.41 -9.05
N MET A 56 3.60 -10.53 -10.05
CA MET A 56 4.80 -10.31 -10.87
C MET A 56 5.98 -9.85 -10.03
N PHE A 57 5.80 -8.87 -9.13
CA PHE A 57 6.87 -8.45 -8.22
C PHE A 57 7.36 -9.61 -7.35
N ARG A 58 6.47 -10.45 -6.82
CA ARG A 58 6.86 -11.60 -5.98
C ARG A 58 7.54 -12.73 -6.74
N LYS A 59 7.15 -12.96 -7.99
CA LYS A 59 7.62 -14.09 -8.80
C LYS A 59 8.95 -13.79 -9.46
N ASP A 60 9.12 -12.57 -9.97
CA ASP A 60 10.18 -12.24 -10.91
C ASP A 60 11.35 -11.47 -10.25
N GLN A 61 11.27 -11.19 -8.94
CA GLN A 61 12.26 -10.40 -8.22
C GLN A 61 12.68 -11.05 -6.90
N ARG A 62 13.96 -10.86 -6.53
CA ARG A 62 14.46 -11.19 -5.19
C ARG A 62 13.84 -10.25 -4.16
N GLN A 63 13.72 -10.68 -2.90
CA GLN A 63 13.09 -9.88 -1.83
C GLN A 63 13.66 -8.45 -1.74
N GLU A 64 14.96 -8.28 -1.87
CA GLU A 64 15.63 -6.97 -1.87
C GLU A 64 15.16 -6.06 -3.02
N GLN A 65 14.93 -6.63 -4.21
CA GLN A 65 14.46 -5.90 -5.38
C GLN A 65 12.99 -5.50 -5.23
N ILE A 66 12.19 -6.36 -4.60
CA ILE A 66 10.82 -6.05 -4.22
C ILE A 66 10.82 -4.84 -3.27
N ASP A 67 11.63 -4.88 -2.21
CA ASP A 67 11.70 -3.80 -1.24
C ASP A 67 12.14 -2.47 -1.89
N ILE A 68 13.10 -2.50 -2.82
CA ILE A 68 13.51 -1.34 -3.62
C ILE A 68 12.34 -0.82 -4.46
N CYS A 69 11.61 -1.69 -5.16
CA CYS A 69 10.46 -1.29 -5.98
C CYS A 69 9.36 -0.63 -5.13
N PHE A 70 9.00 -1.22 -3.99
CA PHE A 70 7.99 -0.66 -3.09
C PHE A 70 8.44 0.68 -2.48
N ASN A 71 9.70 0.81 -2.10
CA ASN A 71 10.26 2.08 -1.63
C ASN A 71 10.26 3.14 -2.74
N THR A 72 10.64 2.78 -3.96
CA THR A 72 10.63 3.70 -5.11
C THR A 72 9.22 4.19 -5.41
N ILE A 73 8.22 3.31 -5.38
CA ILE A 73 6.81 3.67 -5.56
C ILE A 73 6.37 4.64 -4.46
N TYR A 74 6.76 4.38 -3.21
CA TYR A 74 6.44 5.24 -2.08
C TYR A 74 7.09 6.62 -2.17
N GLU A 75 8.39 6.69 -2.49
CA GLU A 75 9.13 7.94 -2.68
C GLU A 75 8.56 8.77 -3.83
N ASN A 76 8.26 8.13 -4.96
CA ASN A 76 7.59 8.77 -6.09
C ASN A 76 6.20 9.30 -5.71
N ASN A 77 5.48 8.61 -4.82
CA ASN A 77 4.20 9.09 -4.29
C ASN A 77 4.41 10.35 -3.44
N ASN A 78 5.41 10.37 -2.57
CA ASN A 78 5.72 11.52 -1.71
C ASN A 78 6.12 12.75 -2.53
N ALA A 79 6.96 12.56 -3.54
CA ALA A 79 7.35 13.63 -4.47
C ALA A 79 6.14 14.21 -5.21
N ALA A 80 5.22 13.36 -5.66
CA ALA A 80 4.04 13.79 -6.43
C ALA A 80 2.90 14.39 -5.57
N TYR A 81 2.78 14.00 -4.29
CA TYR A 81 1.59 14.28 -3.47
C TYR A 81 1.86 14.94 -2.12
N ARG A 82 3.04 15.58 -1.98
CA ARG A 82 3.59 16.20 -0.76
C ARG A 82 4.03 15.17 0.28
N ASP A 83 5.09 15.55 1.00
CA ASP A 83 5.70 14.73 2.03
C ASP A 83 4.71 14.42 3.17
N PRO A 84 4.46 13.14 3.51
CA PRO A 84 3.63 12.75 4.65
C PRO A 84 4.10 13.35 5.99
N ALA A 85 5.38 13.70 6.15
CA ALA A 85 5.91 14.38 7.33
C ALA A 85 5.34 15.79 7.53
N THR A 86 4.71 16.37 6.50
CA THR A 86 3.97 17.64 6.63
C THR A 86 2.61 17.48 7.35
N THR A 87 2.26 16.27 7.78
CA THR A 87 1.03 16.00 8.53
C THR A 87 1.32 15.56 9.96
N ASN A 88 0.37 15.81 10.87
CA ASN A 88 0.42 15.33 12.26
C ASN A 88 0.12 13.81 12.38
N HIS A 89 0.16 13.07 11.27
CA HIS A 89 -0.13 11.64 11.23
C HIS A 89 1.12 10.82 11.53
N LYS A 90 1.15 10.20 12.72
CA LYS A 90 2.26 9.36 13.16
C LYS A 90 2.01 7.90 12.80
N THR A 91 3.00 7.25 12.23
CA THR A 91 3.02 5.79 12.09
C THR A 91 3.45 5.14 13.40
N VAL A 92 3.03 3.89 13.60
CA VAL A 92 3.56 3.02 14.67
C VAL A 92 4.46 1.95 14.08
N ASP A 93 5.53 1.62 14.80
CA ASP A 93 6.47 0.53 14.49
C ASP A 93 6.06 -0.79 15.17
N ASP A 94 4.75 -1.03 15.25
CA ASP A 94 4.23 -2.18 15.99
C ASP A 94 4.38 -3.49 15.22
N ALA A 95 4.71 -4.55 15.96
CA ALA A 95 4.57 -5.92 15.50
C ALA A 95 3.13 -6.15 14.99
N ILE A 96 3.02 -6.81 13.83
CA ILE A 96 1.74 -7.14 13.18
C ILE A 96 0.82 -7.81 14.22
N PRO A 97 -0.36 -7.24 14.54
CA PRO A 97 -1.31 -7.84 15.48
C PRO A 97 -1.73 -9.26 15.08
N GLU A 98 -2.02 -10.13 16.05
CA GLU A 98 -2.33 -11.56 15.81
C GLU A 98 -3.50 -11.78 14.84
N TRP A 99 -4.51 -10.92 14.86
CA TRP A 99 -5.63 -11.02 13.93
C TRP A 99 -5.18 -10.80 12.46
N GLN A 100 -4.19 -9.95 12.22
CA GLN A 100 -3.60 -9.75 10.89
C GLN A 100 -2.73 -10.95 10.47
N LYS A 101 -2.06 -11.61 11.43
CA LYS A 101 -1.35 -12.87 11.17
C LYS A 101 -2.32 -13.99 10.79
N THR A 102 -3.48 -14.04 11.45
CA THR A 102 -4.57 -14.97 11.14
C THR A 102 -5.13 -14.70 9.73
N LEU A 103 -5.35 -13.43 9.38
CA LEU A 103 -5.80 -13.06 8.04
C LEU A 103 -4.81 -13.49 6.95
N ARG A 104 -3.50 -13.32 7.17
CA ARG A 104 -2.44 -13.84 6.28
C ARG A 104 -2.53 -15.36 6.10
N LYS A 105 -2.80 -16.12 7.17
CA LYS A 105 -2.94 -17.58 7.13
C LYS A 105 -4.12 -18.02 6.25
N HIS A 106 -5.21 -17.25 6.22
CA HIS A 106 -6.36 -17.53 5.35
C HIS A 106 -6.14 -17.05 3.92
N ALA A 107 -5.54 -15.87 3.72
CA ALA A 107 -5.26 -15.33 2.40
C ALA A 107 -4.27 -16.18 1.59
N ASN A 108 -3.33 -16.89 2.24
CA ASN A 108 -2.42 -17.83 1.58
C ASN A 108 -3.11 -19.13 1.09
N LYS A 109 -4.39 -19.34 1.41
CA LYS A 109 -5.16 -20.54 1.02
C LYS A 109 -6.13 -20.28 -0.14
N VAL A 110 -6.11 -19.08 -0.71
CA VAL A 110 -6.89 -18.69 -1.89
C VAL A 110 -5.95 -18.66 -3.08
#